data_AF-A0A8T7DX31-F1
#
_entry.id   AF-A0A8T7DX31-F1
#
_cell.length_a   1.000
_cell.length_b   1.000
_cell.length_c   1.000
_cell.angle_alpha   90.00
_cell.angle_beta   90.00
_cell.angle_gamma   90.00
#
_symmetry.space_group_name_H-M   'P 1'
#
loop_
_entity.id
_entity.type
_entity.pdbx_description
1 polymer ?
#
loop_
_entity_poly.entity_id
_entity_poly.type
_entity_poly.pdbx_seq_one_letter_code
_entity_poly.pdbx_strand_id
1 'polypeptide(L)'
;MRGSGIGQLAPAALLLAPVTARAQEIPGWVAAGALSPLLVLVLAVIVGRQRRSWSAGATHVLLVLTWIGLFLLASAHVTNDYLIRVPLLAYALHGLLLVVLVVLHCVRGRRS
;
A
#
# COMPACT_ATOMS: atom_id res chain seq x y z
N MET A 1 -31.44 -45.51 16.47
CA MET A 1 -30.39 -44.71 17.13
C MET A 1 -29.37 -44.36 16.04
N ARG A 2 -29.50 -43.26 15.27
CA ARG A 2 -29.00 -41.88 15.52
C ARG A 2 -27.81 -41.85 16.50
N GLY A 3 -26.60 -41.38 16.17
CA GLY A 3 -26.17 -40.55 15.04
C GLY A 3 -24.68 -40.71 14.72
N SER A 4 -24.38 -40.44 13.46
CA SER A 4 -23.07 -40.41 12.80
C SER A 4 -22.23 -39.22 13.30
N GLY A 5 -21.21 -39.50 14.12
CA GLY A 5 -20.22 -38.53 14.59
C GLY A 5 -19.09 -38.30 13.58
N ILE A 6 -19.41 -37.80 12.39
CA ILE A 6 -18.40 -37.42 11.37
C ILE A 6 -18.73 -36.01 10.89
N GLY A 7 -18.33 -35.01 11.66
CA GLY A 7 -18.71 -33.61 11.38
C GLY A 7 -17.78 -32.55 11.93
N GLN A 8 -16.51 -32.87 12.25
CA GLN A 8 -15.59 -31.90 12.85
C GLN A 8 -14.14 -31.92 12.33
N LEU A 9 -13.92 -32.28 11.06
CA LEU A 9 -12.62 -32.09 10.41
C LEU A 9 -12.68 -31.18 9.17
N ALA A 10 -13.73 -30.36 9.06
CA ALA A 10 -13.86 -29.40 7.96
C ALA A 10 -13.02 -28.11 8.11
N PRO A 11 -12.72 -27.55 9.30
CA PRO A 11 -12.03 -26.25 9.35
C PRO A 11 -10.52 -26.37 9.08
N ALA A 12 -9.90 -27.51 9.36
CA ALA A 12 -8.45 -27.71 9.16
C ALA A 12 -8.08 -28.08 7.72
N ALA A 13 -8.93 -28.85 7.02
CA ALA A 13 -8.68 -29.23 5.63
C ALA A 13 -8.75 -28.03 4.66
N LEU A 14 -9.52 -26.99 5.00
CA LEU A 14 -9.59 -25.74 4.25
C LEU A 14 -8.31 -24.88 4.38
N LEU A 15 -7.49 -25.12 5.41
CA LEU A 15 -6.18 -24.48 5.59
C LEU A 15 -5.05 -25.19 4.84
N LEU A 16 -5.28 -26.42 4.37
CA LEU A 16 -4.31 -27.25 3.64
C LEU A 16 -4.64 -27.40 2.16
N ALA A 17 -5.78 -26.87 1.70
CA ALA A 17 -6.00 -26.70 0.27
C ALA A 17 -4.84 -25.87 -0.26
N PRO A 18 -4.13 -26.30 -1.32
CA PRO A 18 -3.17 -25.44 -1.97
C PRO A 18 -3.97 -24.20 -2.35
N VAL A 19 -3.68 -23.08 -1.67
CA VAL A 19 -4.05 -21.76 -2.15
C VAL A 19 -3.36 -21.70 -3.50
N THR A 20 -4.08 -22.11 -4.54
CA THR A 20 -3.72 -21.86 -5.92
C THR A 20 -3.56 -20.37 -5.95
N ALA A 21 -2.29 -19.97 -5.86
CA ALA A 21 -1.88 -18.61 -5.65
C ALA A 21 -2.52 -17.80 -6.77
N ARG A 22 -3.63 -17.11 -6.46
CA ARG A 22 -4.13 -16.01 -7.28
C ARG A 22 -3.25 -14.78 -7.08
N ALA A 23 -1.93 -15.01 -7.00
CA ALA A 23 -0.88 -14.01 -6.83
C ALA A 23 -0.59 -13.23 -8.13
N GLN A 24 -1.26 -13.56 -9.24
CA GLN A 24 -0.92 -13.04 -10.57
C GLN A 24 -1.91 -12.03 -11.17
N GLU A 25 -3.07 -11.79 -10.56
CA GLU A 25 -3.89 -10.64 -10.93
C GLU A 25 -3.57 -9.47 -10.00
N ILE A 26 -2.32 -9.02 -10.04
CA ILE A 26 -2.01 -7.65 -9.59
C ILE A 26 -2.56 -6.76 -10.69
N PRO A 27 -3.63 -5.98 -10.44
CA PRO A 27 -4.17 -5.09 -11.46
C PRO A 27 -3.06 -4.17 -11.96
N GLY A 28 -2.99 -3.91 -13.27
CA GLY A 28 -1.89 -3.12 -13.85
C GLY A 28 -1.69 -1.74 -13.19
N TRP A 29 -2.74 -1.15 -12.63
CA TRP A 29 -2.66 0.09 -11.85
C TRP A 29 -1.92 -0.07 -10.52
N VAL A 30 -1.99 -1.24 -9.88
CA VAL A 30 -1.23 -1.59 -8.67
C VAL A 30 0.25 -1.78 -8.99
N ALA A 31 0.56 -2.44 -10.12
CA ALA A 31 1.93 -2.59 -10.61
C ALA A 31 2.54 -1.23 -11.03
N ALA A 32 1.76 -0.36 -11.66
CA ALA A 32 2.15 1.02 -11.96
C ALA A 32 2.35 1.85 -10.68
N GLY A 33 1.55 1.61 -9.63
CA GLY A 33 1.76 2.17 -8.29
C GLY A 33 3.05 1.68 -7.63
N ALA A 34 3.39 0.40 -7.79
CA ALA A 34 4.63 -0.18 -7.28
C ALA A 34 5.90 0.36 -7.98
N LEU A 35 5.77 0.85 -9.22
CA LEU A 35 6.84 1.53 -9.98
C LEU A 35 7.12 2.97 -9.53
N SER A 36 6.31 3.51 -8.62
CA SER A 36 6.31 4.92 -8.28
C SER A 36 7.05 5.35 -6.99
N PRO A 37 7.89 4.55 -6.27
CA PRO A 37 8.68 5.06 -5.15
C PRO A 37 9.42 6.36 -5.49
N LEU A 38 10.00 6.41 -6.70
CA LEU A 38 10.66 7.59 -7.24
C LEU A 38 9.72 8.78 -7.43
N LEU A 39 8.54 8.57 -8.02
CA LEU A 39 7.57 9.64 -8.24
C LEU A 39 7.01 10.18 -6.91
N VAL A 40 6.73 9.32 -5.93
CA VAL A 40 6.27 9.76 -4.61
C VAL A 40 7.39 10.50 -3.85
N LEU A 41 8.64 10.06 -4.00
CA LEU A 41 9.80 10.80 -3.48
C LEU A 41 9.92 12.20 -4.11
N VAL A 42 9.78 12.28 -5.44
CA VAL A 42 9.77 13.56 -6.17
C VAL A 42 8.63 14.45 -5.69
N LEU A 43 7.42 13.93 -5.54
CA LEU A 43 6.27 14.67 -5.01
C LEU A 43 6.51 15.15 -3.57
N ALA A 44 7.09 14.32 -2.71
CA ALA A 44 7.45 14.71 -1.34
C ALA A 44 8.46 15.86 -1.30
N VAL A 45 9.47 15.83 -2.17
CA VAL A 45 10.44 16.93 -2.34
C VAL A 45 9.76 18.21 -2.85
N ILE A 46 8.86 18.09 -3.83
CA ILE A 46 8.08 19.24 -4.35
C ILE A 46 7.24 19.86 -3.24
N VAL A 47 6.54 19.04 -2.43
CA VAL A 47 5.76 19.53 -1.29
C VAL A 47 6.65 20.22 -0.24
N GLY A 48 7.82 19.64 0.08
CA GLY A 48 8.77 20.26 1.00
C GLY A 48 9.24 21.63 0.51
N ARG A 49 9.56 21.75 -0.78
CA ARG A 49 9.93 23.04 -1.42
C ARG A 49 8.76 24.03 -1.39
N GLN A 50 7.55 23.61 -1.76
CA GLN A 50 6.35 24.46 -1.79
C GLN A 50 5.98 24.99 -0.40
N ARG A 51 6.09 24.15 0.63
CA ARG A 51 5.81 24.52 2.03
C ARG A 51 6.97 25.30 2.68
N ARG A 52 8.10 25.51 1.98
CA ARG A 52 9.37 26.03 2.54
C ARG A 52 9.79 25.32 3.83
N SER A 53 9.40 24.06 3.99
CA SER A 53 9.64 23.27 5.18
C SER A 53 10.20 21.92 4.78
N TRP A 54 11.51 21.80 4.93
CA TRP A 54 12.25 20.56 4.66
C TRP A 54 11.84 19.43 5.59
N SER A 55 11.42 19.74 6.83
CA SER A 55 10.91 18.74 7.77
C SER A 55 9.62 18.09 7.26
N ALA A 56 8.69 18.85 6.69
CA ALA A 56 7.48 18.31 6.10
C ALA A 56 7.78 17.37 4.92
N GLY A 57 8.69 17.76 4.02
CA GLY A 57 9.14 16.90 2.93
C GLY A 57 9.80 15.61 3.45
N ALA A 58 10.66 15.73 4.46
CA ALA A 58 11.32 14.58 5.10
C ALA A 58 10.31 13.62 5.74
N THR A 59 9.26 14.11 6.40
CA THR A 59 8.19 13.26 6.94
C THR A 59 7.51 12.42 5.86
N HIS A 60 7.23 13.01 4.69
CA HIS A 60 6.64 12.26 3.57
C HIS A 60 7.60 11.21 3.02
N VAL A 61 8.89 11.52 2.90
CA VAL A 61 9.92 10.55 2.49
C VAL A 61 10.00 9.39 3.48
N LEU A 62 10.06 9.67 4.79
CA LEU A 62 10.08 8.63 5.82
C LEU A 62 8.84 7.76 5.75
N LEU A 63 7.66 8.36 5.54
CA LEU A 63 6.42 7.60 5.46
C LEU A 63 6.39 6.68 4.23
N VAL A 64 6.94 7.10 3.09
CA VAL A 64 7.15 6.24 1.91
C VAL A 64 8.05 5.05 2.24
N LEU A 65 9.19 5.29 2.89
CA LEU A 65 10.10 4.23 3.28
C LEU A 65 9.45 3.25 4.26
N THR A 66 8.63 3.74 5.19
CA THR A 66 7.84 2.90 6.09
C THR A 66 6.87 2.00 5.33
N TRP A 67 6.13 2.53 4.35
CA TRP A 67 5.21 1.71 3.56
C TRP A 67 5.93 0.63 2.74
N ILE A 68 7.07 0.99 2.12
CA ILE A 68 7.91 0.03 1.40
C ILE A 68 8.41 -1.07 2.34
N GLY A 69 8.91 -0.67 3.52
CA GLY A 69 9.38 -1.62 4.54
C GLY A 69 8.27 -2.56 5.02
N LEU A 70 7.07 -2.03 5.30
CA LEU A 70 5.91 -2.82 5.71
C LEU A 70 5.45 -3.77 4.60
N PHE A 71 5.46 -3.33 3.34
CA PHE A 71 5.15 -4.19 2.21
C PHE A 71 6.15 -5.34 2.08
N LEU A 72 7.45 -5.06 2.14
CA LEU A 72 8.50 -6.08 2.10
C LEU A 72 8.39 -7.05 3.28
N LEU A 73 8.15 -6.54 4.48
CA LEU A 73 8.00 -7.36 5.68
C LEU A 73 6.79 -8.27 5.59
N ALA A 74 5.64 -7.74 5.16
CA ALA A 74 4.41 -8.50 4.93
C ALA A 74 4.63 -9.55 3.83
N SER A 75 5.25 -9.16 2.72
CA SER A 75 5.56 -10.08 1.61
C SER A 75 6.51 -11.22 2.02
N ALA A 76 7.38 -11.00 3.00
CA ALA A 76 8.34 -12.02 3.45
C ALA A 76 7.77 -12.98 4.50
N HIS A 77 6.82 -12.53 5.33
CA HIS A 77 6.37 -13.28 6.52
C HIS A 77 4.89 -13.67 6.49
N VAL A 78 4.11 -13.14 5.56
CA VAL A 78 2.65 -13.27 5.56
C VAL A 78 2.18 -13.86 4.25
N THR A 79 1.51 -15.01 4.32
CA THR A 79 0.90 -15.68 3.16
C THR A 79 -0.49 -15.15 2.83
N ASN A 80 -1.05 -14.28 3.68
CA ASN A 80 -2.37 -13.68 3.48
C ASN A 80 -2.29 -12.45 2.56
N ASP A 81 -2.86 -12.59 1.37
CA ASP A 81 -2.91 -11.55 0.33
C ASP A 81 -3.51 -10.22 0.82
N TYR A 82 -4.48 -10.24 1.74
CA TYR A 82 -5.08 -9.01 2.27
C TYR A 82 -4.05 -8.18 3.03
N LEU A 83 -3.22 -8.83 3.84
CA LEU A 83 -2.21 -8.14 4.65
C LEU A 83 -1.06 -7.59 3.80
N ILE A 84 -0.74 -8.23 2.67
CA ILE A 84 0.22 -7.70 1.69
C ILE A 84 -0.36 -6.48 0.95
N ARG A 85 -1.67 -6.48 0.66
CA ARG A 85 -2.33 -5.39 -0.07
C ARG A 85 -2.52 -4.11 0.76
N VAL A 86 -2.66 -4.22 2.08
CA VAL A 86 -2.92 -3.06 2.95
C VAL A 86 -1.81 -2.00 2.87
N PRO A 87 -0.52 -2.31 3.04
CA PRO A 87 0.57 -1.35 2.86
C PRO A 87 0.58 -0.69 1.49
N LEU A 88 0.21 -1.45 0.46
CA LEU A 88 0.19 -0.99 -0.93
C LEU A 88 -0.95 -0.01 -1.20
N LEU A 89 -2.14 -0.28 -0.66
CA LEU A 89 -3.28 0.64 -0.70
C LEU A 89 -2.98 1.93 0.09
N ALA A 90 -2.38 1.80 1.28
CA ALA A 90 -1.98 2.96 2.09
C ALA A 90 -0.94 3.83 1.36
N TYR A 91 0.03 3.19 0.70
CA TYR A 91 1.00 3.87 -0.15
C TYR A 91 0.35 4.60 -1.33
N ALA A 92 -0.56 3.95 -2.06
CA ALA A 92 -1.28 4.55 -3.18
C ALA A 92 -2.11 5.76 -2.74
N LEU A 93 -2.84 5.64 -1.62
CA LEU A 93 -3.62 6.72 -1.04
C LEU A 93 -2.73 7.91 -0.62
N HIS A 94 -1.57 7.63 -0.03
CA HIS A 94 -0.58 8.65 0.31
C HIS A 94 -0.10 9.40 -0.94
N GLY A 95 0.26 8.68 -2.01
CA GLY A 95 0.67 9.28 -3.27
C GLY A 95 -0.41 10.19 -3.87
N LEU A 96 -1.67 9.75 -3.87
CA LEU A 96 -2.81 10.55 -4.32
C LEU A 96 -2.95 11.84 -3.49
N LEU A 97 -2.81 11.74 -2.16
CA LEU A 97 -2.91 12.89 -1.27
C LEU A 97 -1.79 13.91 -1.54
N LEU A 98 -0.56 13.46 -1.81
CA LEU A 98 0.53 14.35 -2.22
C LEU A 98 0.22 15.09 -3.52
N VAL A 99 -0.32 14.41 -4.53
CA VAL A 99 -0.74 15.05 -5.79
C VAL A 99 -1.80 16.12 -5.52
N VAL A 100 -2.82 15.81 -4.71
CA VAL A 100 -3.86 16.77 -4.33
C VAL A 100 -3.26 17.99 -3.63
N LEU A 101 -2.34 17.79 -2.68
CA LEU A 101 -1.68 18.90 -1.99
C LEU A 101 -0.88 19.79 -2.94
N VAL A 102 -0.14 19.20 -3.87
CA VAL A 102 0.62 19.94 -4.89
C VAL A 102 -0.32 20.75 -5.79
N VAL A 103 -1.40 20.13 -6.29
CA VAL A 103 -2.37 20.80 -7.17
C VAL A 103 -3.06 21.96 -6.44
N LEU A 104 -3.52 21.73 -5.20
CA LEU A 104 -4.16 22.77 -4.38
C LEU A 104 -3.20 23.94 -4.11
N HIS A 105 -1.93 23.66 -3.86
CA HIS A 105 -0.93 24.71 -3.67
C HIS A 105 -0.71 25.51 -4.97
N CYS A 106 -0.59 24.83 -6.11
CA CYS A 106 -0.45 25.47 -7.43
C CYS A 106 -1.69 26.31 -7.83
N VAL A 107 -2.90 25.92 -7.41
CA VAL A 107 -4.12 26.70 -7.66
C VAL A 107 -4.18 27.92 -6.74
N ARG A 108 -3.84 27.77 -5.46
CA ARG A 108 -3.83 28.89 -4.49
C ARG A 108 -2.77 29.94 -4.81
N GLY A 109 -1.56 29.51 -5.17
CA GLY A 109 -0.46 30.41 -5.54
C GLY A 109 -0.70 31.19 -6.84
N ARG A 110 -1.66 30.78 -7.69
CA ARG A 110 -2.07 31.53 -8.88
C ARG A 110 -3.12 32.63 -8.60
N ARG A 111 -3.68 32.69 -7.39
CA ARG A 111 -4.71 33.65 -6.99
C ARG A 111 -4.20 34.79 -6.09
N SER A 112 -2.92 34.78 -5.72
CA SER A 112 -2.24 35.86 -4.98
C SER A 112 -1.32 36.64 -5.90
#